data_AF-A0A233VX24-F1
#
_entry.id   AF-A0A233VX24-F1
#
_cell.length_a   1.000
_cell.length_b   1.000
_cell.length_c   1.000
_cell.angle_alpha   90.00
_cell.angle_beta   90.00
_cell.angle_gamma   90.00
#
_symmetry.space_group_name_H-M   'P 1'
#
loop_
_entity.id
_entity.type
_entity.pdbx_description
1 polymer ?
#
loop_
_entity_poly.entity_id
_entity_poly.type
_entity_poly.pdbx_seq_one_letter_code
_entity_poly.pdbx_strand_id
1 'polypeptide(L)'
;CVEVNWITGANKFIMFGSCGSLDKEKTFGKYIIPTEAYRGEGASYYYAAPSDYLAIKNHDKLEEFFIKEKAPYTKGKVWTTDVMLRETRGLVSKRKAEGCIAVEMELAGVQAACDFYGFELYDFLEAGDVLDESCYEVEGLHNANHDLGKLYLALKFLKEI
;
A
#
# COMPACT_ATOMS: atom_id res chain seq x y z
N CYS A 1 -11.18 1.42 10.67
CA CYS A 1 -10.93 2.83 11.06
C CYS A 1 -12.05 3.42 11.92
N VAL A 2 -13.32 3.43 11.48
CA VAL A 2 -14.41 4.09 12.22
C VAL A 2 -14.67 3.51 13.62
N GLU A 3 -14.73 2.18 13.77
CA GLU A 3 -14.91 1.56 15.09
C GLU A 3 -13.76 1.88 16.04
N VAL A 4 -12.52 1.86 15.53
CA VAL A 4 -11.33 2.25 16.30
C VAL A 4 -11.44 3.71 16.75
N ASN A 5 -11.89 4.61 15.87
CA ASN A 5 -12.13 6.00 16.22
C ASN A 5 -13.18 6.13 17.33
N TRP A 6 -14.32 5.44 17.24
CA TRP A 6 -15.37 5.51 18.26
C TRP A 6 -14.93 4.98 19.63
N ILE A 7 -14.08 3.95 19.66
CA ILE A 7 -13.62 3.35 20.91
C ILE A 7 -12.47 4.16 21.54
N THR A 8 -11.57 4.71 20.73
CA THR A 8 -10.28 5.26 21.22
C THR A 8 -10.09 6.75 20.98
N GLY A 9 -10.89 7.35 20.11
CA GLY A 9 -10.69 8.71 19.59
C GLY A 9 -9.62 8.83 18.49
N ALA A 10 -8.97 7.74 18.08
CA ALA A 10 -7.91 7.77 17.07
C ALA A 10 -8.44 8.25 15.71
N ASN A 11 -7.80 9.26 15.13
CA ASN A 11 -8.15 9.83 13.82
C ASN A 11 -6.96 9.81 12.83
N LYS A 12 -5.81 9.26 13.24
CA LYS A 12 -4.64 9.02 12.39
C LYS A 12 -4.30 7.53 12.44
N PHE A 13 -4.06 6.95 11.28
CA PHE A 13 -3.79 5.54 11.11
C PHE A 13 -2.50 5.37 10.32
N ILE A 14 -1.62 4.49 10.82
CA ILE A 14 -0.47 4.02 10.07
C ILE A 14 -0.79 2.59 9.67
N MET A 15 -0.79 2.32 8.36
CA MET A 15 -0.98 1.00 7.81
C MET A 15 0.31 0.56 7.12
N PHE A 16 0.66 -0.70 7.31
CA PHE A 16 1.78 -1.30 6.62
C PHE A 16 1.55 -2.79 6.49
N GLY A 17 2.09 -3.36 5.42
CA GLY A 17 1.87 -4.76 5.09
C GLY A 17 2.83 -5.26 4.02
N SER A 18 2.60 -6.49 3.59
CA SER A 18 3.26 -7.06 2.43
C SER A 18 2.47 -6.77 1.16
N CYS A 19 3.14 -6.91 0.03
CA CYS A 19 2.52 -6.78 -1.29
C CYS A 19 3.26 -7.66 -2.31
N GLY A 20 2.62 -7.92 -3.44
CA GLY A 20 3.25 -8.54 -4.60
C GLY A 20 3.94 -7.47 -5.46
N SER A 21 5.19 -7.69 -5.84
CA SER A 21 5.92 -6.80 -6.74
C SER A 21 5.48 -6.99 -8.19
N LEU A 22 5.17 -5.87 -8.86
CA LEU A 22 4.92 -5.81 -10.31
C LEU A 22 6.14 -5.27 -11.08
N ASP A 23 7.09 -4.65 -10.38
CA ASP A 23 8.33 -4.07 -10.90
C ASP A 23 9.49 -4.36 -9.92
N LYS A 24 10.11 -5.55 -10.08
CA LYS A 24 11.15 -6.05 -9.18
C LYS A 24 12.33 -5.10 -9.06
N GLU A 25 12.74 -4.44 -10.14
CA GLU A 25 13.86 -3.50 -10.12
C GLU A 25 13.57 -2.28 -9.24
N LYS A 26 12.32 -1.80 -9.24
CA LYS A 26 11.93 -0.67 -8.38
C LYS A 26 11.71 -1.06 -6.94
N THR A 27 11.18 -2.25 -6.66
CA THR A 27 10.74 -2.63 -5.30
C THR A 27 11.79 -3.41 -4.49
N PHE A 28 12.75 -4.07 -5.14
CA PHE A 28 13.69 -4.93 -4.42
C PHE A 28 14.52 -4.16 -3.37
N GLY A 29 14.50 -4.67 -2.13
CA GLY A 29 15.25 -4.11 -1.00
C GLY A 29 14.77 -2.73 -0.55
N LYS A 30 13.56 -2.32 -0.92
CA LYS A 30 12.97 -1.02 -0.61
C LYS A 30 11.55 -1.18 -0.10
N TYR A 31 11.16 -0.29 0.81
CA TYR A 31 9.75 -0.08 1.11
C TYR A 31 9.08 0.67 -0.06
N ILE A 32 7.79 0.46 -0.22
CA ILE A 32 6.98 1.11 -1.24
C ILE A 32 6.09 2.12 -0.52
N ILE A 33 6.17 3.38 -0.93
CA ILE A 33 5.24 4.43 -0.51
C ILE A 33 4.24 4.65 -1.66
N PRO A 34 2.99 4.19 -1.51
CA PRO A 34 1.99 4.34 -2.55
C PRO A 34 1.61 5.81 -2.77
N THR A 35 1.46 6.22 -4.04
CA THR A 35 1.03 7.57 -4.43
C THR A 35 -0.42 7.60 -4.89
N GLU A 36 -0.84 6.54 -5.58
CA GLU A 36 -2.22 6.27 -5.97
C GLU A 36 -2.48 4.76 -5.85
N ALA A 37 -3.72 4.38 -5.56
CA ALA A 37 -4.18 3.00 -5.56
C ALA A 37 -5.24 2.79 -6.65
N TYR A 38 -5.01 1.84 -7.55
CA TYR A 38 -6.04 1.38 -8.48
C TYR A 38 -7.10 0.59 -7.71
N ARG A 39 -8.37 0.93 -7.94
CA ARG A 39 -9.54 0.40 -7.22
C ARG A 39 -10.08 -0.85 -7.90
N GLY A 40 -9.37 -1.97 -7.74
CA GLY A 40 -9.79 -3.29 -8.22
C GLY A 40 -10.63 -4.08 -7.22
N GLU A 41 -10.94 -3.49 -6.06
CA GLU A 41 -11.81 -4.02 -5.01
C GLU A 41 -13.16 -3.28 -4.96
N GLY A 42 -14.15 -3.84 -4.25
CA GLY A 42 -15.51 -3.28 -4.19
C GLY A 42 -15.78 -2.26 -3.06
N ALA A 43 -15.03 -2.31 -1.96
CA ALA A 43 -15.31 -1.55 -0.74
C ALA A 43 -15.12 -0.03 -0.93
N SER A 44 -14.09 0.42 -1.64
CA SER A 44 -13.84 1.86 -1.82
C SER A 44 -15.00 2.60 -2.49
N TYR A 45 -15.77 1.93 -3.36
CA TYR A 45 -16.91 2.51 -4.09
C TYR A 45 -18.11 2.85 -3.21
N TYR A 46 -18.16 2.34 -1.97
CA TYR A 46 -19.16 2.75 -0.99
C TYR A 46 -18.79 4.05 -0.27
N TYR A 47 -17.53 4.48 -0.33
CA TYR A 47 -17.03 5.66 0.37
C TYR A 47 -16.63 6.80 -0.57
N ALA A 48 -16.30 6.51 -1.83
CA ALA A 48 -15.87 7.49 -2.82
C ALA A 48 -16.56 7.29 -4.17
N ALA A 49 -16.84 8.39 -4.86
CA ALA A 49 -17.42 8.39 -6.21
C ALA A 49 -16.59 7.50 -7.18
N PRO A 50 -17.21 6.86 -8.18
CA PRO A 50 -16.50 5.97 -9.10
C PRO A 50 -15.34 6.66 -9.82
N SER A 51 -14.16 6.07 -9.73
CA SER A 51 -12.93 6.43 -10.43
C SER A 51 -12.01 5.21 -10.47
N ASP A 52 -11.06 5.17 -11.42
CA ASP A 52 -10.10 4.06 -11.49
C ASP A 52 -9.07 4.13 -10.36
N TYR A 53 -8.63 5.34 -10.01
CA TYR A 53 -7.58 5.58 -9.02
C TYR A 53 -8.07 6.45 -7.86
N LEU A 54 -7.49 6.18 -6.70
CA LEU A 54 -7.61 6.97 -5.48
C LEU A 54 -6.23 7.53 -5.10
N ALA A 55 -6.16 8.82 -4.76
CA ALA A 55 -4.90 9.44 -4.31
C ALA A 55 -4.59 9.11 -2.85
N ILE A 56 -3.31 8.86 -2.54
CA ILE A 56 -2.84 8.58 -1.18
C ILE A 56 -2.30 9.87 -0.56
N LYS A 57 -3.18 10.67 0.06
CA LYS A 57 -2.92 12.09 0.38
C LYS A 57 -1.66 12.35 1.22
N ASN A 58 -1.29 11.44 2.11
CA ASN A 58 -0.19 11.65 3.06
C ASN A 58 1.16 11.04 2.63
N HIS A 59 1.29 10.62 1.36
CA HIS A 59 2.52 9.97 0.88
C HIS A 59 3.76 10.87 1.01
N ASP A 60 3.63 12.19 0.84
CA ASP A 60 4.77 13.13 0.90
C ASP A 60 5.31 13.27 2.34
N LYS A 61 4.42 13.36 3.33
CA LYS A 61 4.82 13.42 4.74
C LYS A 61 5.50 12.11 5.18
N LEU A 62 5.05 10.98 4.66
CA LEU A 62 5.71 9.71 4.91
C LEU A 62 7.07 9.65 4.21
N GLU A 63 7.18 10.14 2.98
CA GLU A 63 8.46 10.24 2.26
C GLU A 63 9.48 11.08 3.03
N GLU A 64 9.10 12.25 3.54
CA GLU A 64 9.97 13.11 4.37
C GLU A 64 10.53 12.34 5.57
N PHE A 65 9.70 11.54 6.23
CA PHE A 65 10.14 10.67 7.33
C PHE A 65 11.11 9.58 6.87
N PHE A 66 10.85 8.91 5.75
CA PHE A 66 11.75 7.88 5.22
C PHE A 66 13.12 8.44 4.83
N ILE A 67 13.16 9.65 4.25
CA ILE A 67 14.40 10.38 3.96
C ILE A 67 15.19 10.62 5.26
N LYS A 68 14.52 11.11 6.31
CA LYS A 68 15.13 11.40 7.62
C LYS A 68 15.69 10.15 8.29
N GLU A 69 14.95 9.05 8.29
CA GLU A 69 15.36 7.78 8.88
C GLU A 69 16.34 7.00 7.99
N LYS A 70 16.65 7.49 6.79
CA LYS A 70 17.48 6.83 5.77
C LYS A 70 16.96 5.42 5.44
N ALA A 71 15.64 5.24 5.48
CA ALA A 71 14.99 3.99 5.13
C ALA A 71 14.94 3.88 3.60
N PRO A 72 15.40 2.78 2.98
CA PRO A 72 15.36 2.64 1.53
C PRO A 72 13.91 2.55 1.06
N TYR A 73 13.52 3.41 0.12
CA TYR A 73 12.15 3.44 -0.39
C TYR A 73 12.07 3.70 -1.89
N THR A 74 10.88 3.45 -2.44
CA THR A 74 10.45 3.87 -3.77
C THR A 74 9.01 4.41 -3.68
N LYS A 75 8.62 5.25 -4.64
CA LYS A 75 7.24 5.72 -4.80
C LYS A 75 6.64 5.18 -6.09
N GLY A 76 5.34 4.89 -6.07
CA GLY A 76 4.63 4.50 -7.28
C GLY A 76 3.15 4.28 -7.06
N LYS A 77 2.43 3.95 -8.13
CA LYS A 77 1.05 3.52 -8.01
C LYS A 77 1.01 2.07 -7.53
N VAL A 78 -0.06 1.68 -6.87
CA VAL A 78 -0.33 0.29 -6.51
C VAL A 78 -1.69 -0.15 -7.02
N TRP A 79 -1.96 -1.45 -6.98
CA TRP A 79 -3.24 -2.03 -7.34
C TRP A 79 -3.84 -2.74 -6.13
N THR A 80 -5.01 -2.30 -5.67
CA THR A 80 -5.81 -3.03 -4.67
C THR A 80 -6.74 -4.02 -5.35
N THR A 81 -6.71 -5.29 -4.95
CA THR A 81 -7.56 -6.36 -5.51
C THR A 81 -8.22 -7.19 -4.41
N ASP A 82 -9.48 -7.62 -4.64
CA ASP A 82 -10.17 -8.55 -3.73
C ASP A 82 -9.72 -10.01 -3.95
N VAL A 83 -9.04 -10.30 -5.06
CA VAL A 83 -8.91 -11.67 -5.56
C VAL A 83 -7.56 -11.92 -6.21
N MET A 84 -6.56 -12.20 -5.37
CA MET A 84 -5.20 -12.53 -5.80
C MET A 84 -5.14 -13.67 -6.83
N LEU A 85 -5.99 -14.70 -6.69
CA LEU A 85 -6.01 -15.85 -7.62
C LEU A 85 -6.62 -15.54 -9.00
N ARG A 86 -7.10 -14.31 -9.22
CA ARG A 86 -7.68 -13.85 -10.50
C ARG A 86 -6.90 -12.70 -11.10
N GLU A 87 -5.67 -12.49 -10.67
CA GLU A 87 -4.70 -11.57 -11.28
C GLU A 87 -4.22 -12.12 -12.63
N THR A 88 -5.09 -12.05 -13.65
CA THR A 88 -4.75 -12.54 -14.98
C THR A 88 -3.58 -11.75 -15.58
N ARG A 89 -2.78 -12.40 -16.46
CA ARG A 89 -1.70 -11.73 -17.19
C ARG A 89 -2.13 -10.40 -17.81
N GLY A 90 -3.30 -10.37 -18.47
CA GLY A 90 -3.82 -9.13 -19.07
C GLY A 90 -4.11 -8.02 -18.06
N LEU A 91 -4.57 -8.35 -16.85
CA LEU A 91 -4.73 -7.37 -15.77
C LEU A 91 -3.38 -6.88 -15.28
N VAL A 92 -2.45 -7.79 -15.01
CA VAL A 92 -1.08 -7.47 -14.55
C VAL A 92 -0.38 -6.55 -15.55
N SER A 93 -0.34 -6.91 -16.84
CA SER A 93 0.29 -6.10 -17.89
C SER A 93 -0.40 -4.73 -18.02
N LYS A 94 -1.73 -4.66 -17.87
CA LYS A 94 -2.48 -3.39 -17.88
C LYS A 94 -2.06 -2.50 -16.70
N ARG A 95 -2.01 -3.02 -15.47
CA ARG A 95 -1.62 -2.22 -14.29
C ARG A 95 -0.17 -1.79 -14.34
N LYS A 96 0.74 -2.65 -14.83
CA LYS A 96 2.14 -2.29 -15.09
C LYS A 96 2.23 -1.14 -16.10
N ALA A 97 1.46 -1.20 -17.19
CA ALA A 97 1.44 -0.14 -18.21
C ALA A 97 0.90 1.19 -17.69
N GLU A 98 0.00 1.17 -16.70
CA GLU A 98 -0.52 2.36 -16.02
C GLU A 98 0.39 2.88 -14.88
N GLY A 99 1.53 2.21 -14.63
CA GLY A 99 2.54 2.61 -13.67
C GLY A 99 2.39 2.02 -12.27
N CYS A 100 1.55 0.99 -12.09
CA CYS A 100 1.51 0.24 -10.83
C CYS A 100 2.79 -0.58 -10.65
N ILE A 101 3.43 -0.45 -9.49
CA ILE A 101 4.67 -1.15 -9.14
C ILE A 101 4.44 -2.30 -8.15
N ALA A 102 3.26 -2.37 -7.53
CA ALA A 102 2.88 -3.42 -6.62
C ALA A 102 1.38 -3.69 -6.63
N VAL A 103 0.98 -4.87 -6.13
CA VAL A 103 -0.40 -5.30 -5.90
C VAL A 103 -0.59 -5.70 -4.43
N GLU A 104 -1.70 -5.29 -3.84
CA GLU A 104 -2.08 -5.56 -2.45
C GLU A 104 -3.62 -5.63 -2.33
N MET A 105 -4.18 -5.74 -1.12
CA MET A 105 -5.60 -6.11 -0.95
C MET A 105 -6.40 -5.17 -0.04
N GLU A 106 -5.85 -4.05 0.43
CA GLU A 106 -6.46 -3.22 1.47
C GLU A 106 -6.54 -1.70 1.15
N LEU A 107 -5.50 -1.14 0.52
CA LEU A 107 -5.22 0.30 0.55
C LEU A 107 -6.33 1.18 -0.01
N ALA A 108 -6.85 0.88 -1.20
CA ALA A 108 -7.91 1.67 -1.80
C ALA A 108 -9.15 1.75 -0.90
N GLY A 109 -9.54 0.64 -0.28
CA GLY A 109 -10.69 0.58 0.62
C GLY A 109 -10.45 1.38 1.91
N VAL A 110 -9.29 1.20 2.54
CA VAL A 110 -8.95 1.89 3.80
C VAL A 110 -8.76 3.39 3.59
N GLN A 111 -8.08 3.82 2.52
CA GLN A 111 -7.91 5.23 2.20
C GLN A 111 -9.26 5.89 1.87
N ALA A 112 -10.14 5.22 1.10
CA ALA A 112 -11.46 5.77 0.80
C ALA A 112 -12.32 5.92 2.06
N ALA A 113 -12.29 4.95 2.97
CA ALA A 113 -12.98 5.04 4.25
C ALA A 113 -12.41 6.16 5.13
N CYS A 114 -11.08 6.29 5.23
CA CYS A 114 -10.46 7.39 5.97
C CYS A 114 -10.84 8.75 5.38
N ASP A 115 -10.80 8.90 4.07
CA ASP A 115 -11.20 10.12 3.37
C ASP A 115 -12.66 10.51 3.67
N PHE A 116 -13.57 9.54 3.63
CA PHE A 116 -15.00 9.75 3.89
C PHE A 116 -15.26 10.24 5.32
N TYR A 117 -14.54 9.68 6.31
CA TYR A 117 -14.69 10.06 7.72
C TYR A 117 -13.78 11.23 8.16
N GLY A 118 -12.93 11.76 7.27
CA GLY A 118 -11.99 12.83 7.61
C GLY A 118 -10.83 12.38 8.50
N PHE A 119 -10.40 11.12 8.40
CA PHE A 119 -9.23 10.58 9.08
C PHE A 119 -7.98 10.66 8.21
N GLU A 120 -6.81 10.62 8.84
CA GLU A 120 -5.53 10.55 8.15
C GLU A 120 -5.04 9.10 8.07
N LEU A 121 -4.62 8.68 6.88
CA LEU A 121 -3.96 7.38 6.65
C LEU A 121 -2.54 7.61 6.15
N TYR A 122 -1.59 6.84 6.65
CA TYR A 122 -0.21 6.80 6.20
C TYR A 122 0.13 5.35 5.89
N ASP A 123 0.44 5.04 4.63
CA ASP A 123 0.63 3.66 4.17
C ASP A 123 2.02 3.45 3.56
N PHE A 124 2.63 2.31 3.89
CA PHE A 124 3.82 1.81 3.20
C PHE A 124 3.86 0.29 3.21
N LEU A 125 4.44 -0.29 2.15
CA LEU A 125 4.42 -1.73 1.90
C LEU A 125 5.83 -2.28 1.73
N GLU A 126 5.96 -3.60 1.86
CA GLU A 126 7.17 -4.34 1.54
C GLU A 126 6.85 -5.47 0.57
N ALA A 127 7.60 -5.58 -0.52
CA ALA A 127 7.38 -6.65 -1.50
C ALA A 127 7.83 -8.01 -0.91
N GLY A 128 6.88 -8.93 -0.74
CA GLY A 128 7.15 -10.29 -0.28
C GLY A 128 7.37 -11.26 -1.43
N ASP A 129 6.63 -11.07 -2.51
CA ASP A 129 6.67 -11.91 -3.69
C ASP A 129 6.84 -11.07 -4.96
N VAL A 130 7.18 -11.74 -6.05
CA VAL A 130 7.26 -11.13 -7.38
C VAL A 130 6.25 -11.82 -8.28
N LEU A 131 5.35 -11.01 -8.83
CA LEU A 131 4.35 -11.43 -9.80
C LEU A 131 4.85 -11.08 -11.20
N ASP A 132 5.43 -12.07 -11.89
CA ASP A 132 5.86 -11.94 -13.27
C ASP A 132 5.03 -12.84 -14.20
N GLU A 133 5.01 -12.54 -15.51
CA GLU A 133 4.14 -13.23 -16.47
C GLU A 133 4.42 -14.75 -16.56
N SER A 134 5.65 -15.17 -16.22
CA SER A 134 6.11 -16.56 -16.24
C SER A 134 6.31 -17.23 -14.89
N CYS A 135 6.39 -16.49 -13.78
CA CYS A 135 6.71 -17.06 -12.47
C CYS A 135 6.11 -16.27 -11.30
N TYR A 136 5.88 -16.98 -10.20
CA TYR A 136 5.53 -16.43 -8.90
C TYR A 136 6.66 -16.78 -7.93
N GLU A 137 7.45 -15.79 -7.52
CA GLU A 137 8.60 -15.97 -6.61
C GLU A 137 8.21 -15.52 -5.21
N VAL A 138 8.48 -16.33 -4.17
CA VAL A 138 8.05 -16.06 -2.78
C VAL A 138 9.20 -15.90 -1.79
N GLU A 139 10.44 -15.75 -2.27
CA GLU A 139 11.63 -15.74 -1.40
C GLU A 139 11.58 -14.63 -0.34
N GLY A 140 10.98 -13.47 -0.65
CA GLY A 140 10.84 -12.34 0.28
C GLY A 140 9.65 -12.46 1.24
N LEU A 141 8.74 -13.41 1.03
CA LEU A 141 7.39 -13.36 1.61
C LEU A 141 7.43 -13.53 3.13
N HIS A 142 8.33 -14.38 3.62
CA HIS A 142 8.54 -14.58 5.04
C HIS A 142 8.96 -13.27 5.72
N ASN A 143 9.95 -12.56 5.16
CA ASN A 143 10.43 -11.31 5.73
C ASN A 143 9.36 -10.21 5.60
N ALA A 144 8.73 -10.07 4.44
CA ALA A 144 7.66 -9.09 4.26
C ALA A 144 6.48 -9.30 5.23
N ASN A 145 6.20 -10.53 5.66
CA ASN A 145 5.12 -10.81 6.62
C ASN A 145 5.55 -10.77 8.09
N HIS A 146 6.80 -11.11 8.41
CA HIS A 146 7.22 -11.38 9.79
C HIS A 146 8.36 -10.50 10.29
N ASP A 147 9.02 -9.74 9.43
CA ASP A 147 10.05 -8.78 9.84
C ASP A 147 9.44 -7.61 10.61
N LEU A 148 10.05 -7.29 11.76
CA LEU A 148 9.61 -6.23 12.66
C LEU A 148 10.04 -4.84 12.20
N GLY A 149 10.86 -4.71 11.16
CA GLY A 149 11.34 -3.44 10.61
C GLY A 149 10.21 -2.47 10.27
N LYS A 150 9.13 -2.98 9.65
CA LYS A 150 7.92 -2.18 9.38
C LYS A 150 7.28 -1.63 10.66
N LEU A 151 7.13 -2.49 11.68
CA LEU A 151 6.60 -2.07 12.98
C LEU A 151 7.49 -1.02 13.65
N TYR A 152 8.81 -1.21 13.62
CA TYR A 152 9.75 -0.24 14.20
C TYR A 152 9.70 1.12 13.48
N LEU A 153 9.62 1.13 12.15
CA LEU A 153 9.44 2.36 11.38
C LEU A 153 8.12 3.04 11.70
N ALA A 154 7.01 2.29 11.76
CA ALA A 154 5.70 2.83 12.13
C ALA A 154 5.70 3.44 13.54
N LEU A 155 6.32 2.77 14.53
CA LEU A 155 6.43 3.28 15.90
C LEU A 155 7.30 4.53 16.00
N LYS A 156 8.32 4.67 15.15
CA LYS A 156 9.12 5.89 15.04
C LYS A 156 8.29 7.02 14.42
N PHE A 157 7.61 6.73 13.31
CA PHE A 157 6.78 7.70 12.62
C PHE A 157 5.60 8.20 13.47
N LEU A 158 5.03 7.33 14.30
CA LEU A 158 3.98 7.68 15.26
C LEU A 158 4.37 8.84 16.19
N LYS A 159 5.66 9.04 16.46
CA LYS A 159 6.16 10.16 17.30
C LYS A 159 6.18 11.50 16.56
N GLU A 160 5.96 11.51 15.25
CA GLU A 160 6.02 12.70 14.39
C GLU A 160 4.62 13.17 13.93
N ILE A 161 3.56 12.46 14.33
CA ILE A 161 2.18 12.74 13.90
C ILE A 161 1.21 12.92 15.06
#